data_AF-A0A3D5CL65-F1
#
_entry.id   AF-A0A3D5CL65-F1
#
_cell.length_a   1.000
_cell.length_b   1.000
_cell.length_c   1.000
_cell.angle_alpha   90.00
_cell.angle_beta   90.00
_cell.angle_gamma   90.00
#
_symmetry.space_group_name_H-M   'P 1'
#
loop_
_entity.id
_entity.type
_entity.pdbx_description
1 polymer ?
#
loop_
_entity_poly.entity_id
_entity_poly.type
_entity_poly.pdbx_seq_one_letter_code
_entity_poly.pdbx_strand_id
1 'polypeptide(L)'
;MANSEYISRVSNNDLLTCVIDDTAGHSYPCQVVVNGNLNAKDLSYLPTPVDTLFLLGPQYLMLREEFSDQSNFVVRSTVHNILVVLGGSDSLELMPSILSMLDDMQYDFVINSIIGPFANNENNVRQVIDNSRHVINLFNSPDAIQELIMQADLAISAGGQTLYELLCVGCPTVPIEVARNQKKQLES
;
A
#
# COMPACT_ATOMS: atom_id res chain seq x y z
N MET A 1 7.67 18.25 -1.42
CA MET A 1 6.47 17.98 -2.23
C MET A 1 6.23 19.14 -3.18
N ALA A 2 5.67 18.88 -4.35
CA ALA A 2 5.23 19.90 -5.29
C ALA A 2 4.10 20.73 -4.67
N ASN A 3 4.25 22.05 -4.60
CA ASN A 3 3.23 22.97 -4.09
C ASN A 3 2.49 23.65 -5.25
N SER A 4 1.45 24.43 -4.96
CA SER A 4 0.66 25.12 -5.99
C SER A 4 1.51 26.03 -6.88
N GLU A 5 2.53 26.70 -6.34
CA GLU A 5 3.42 27.58 -7.10
C GLU A 5 4.27 26.78 -8.11
N TYR A 6 4.84 25.65 -7.68
CA TYR A 6 5.60 24.75 -8.54
C TYR A 6 4.73 24.19 -9.66
N ILE A 7 3.52 23.72 -9.33
CA ILE A 7 2.57 23.17 -10.31
C ILE A 7 2.19 24.23 -11.34
N SER A 8 1.91 25.46 -10.89
CA SER A 8 1.58 26.59 -11.77
C SER A 8 2.74 26.90 -12.72
N ARG A 9 3.98 26.94 -12.21
CA ARG A 9 5.17 27.16 -13.04
C ARG A 9 5.30 26.10 -14.12
N VAL A 10 5.10 24.83 -13.80
CA VAL A 10 5.16 23.74 -14.80
C VAL A 10 4.05 23.91 -15.83
N SER A 11 2.81 24.15 -15.39
CA SER A 11 1.65 24.29 -16.26
C SER A 11 1.72 25.51 -17.19
N ASN A 12 2.42 26.58 -16.82
CA ASN A 12 2.56 27.79 -17.64
C ASN A 12 3.56 27.67 -18.80
N ASN A 13 4.20 26.50 -18.99
CA ASN A 13 5.12 26.26 -20.11
C ASN A 13 4.42 25.61 -21.33
N ASP A 14 3.12 25.87 -21.53
CA ASP A 14 2.29 25.25 -22.59
C ASP A 14 2.30 23.70 -22.56
N LEU A 15 2.54 23.11 -21.39
CA LEU A 15 2.55 21.67 -21.17
C LEU A 15 1.24 21.21 -20.53
N LEU A 16 0.69 20.11 -21.04
CA LEU A 16 -0.37 19.40 -20.33
C LEU A 16 0.19 18.85 -19.02
N THR A 17 -0.27 19.40 -17.91
CA THR A 17 0.21 19.05 -16.56
C THR A 17 -0.82 18.18 -15.86
N CYS A 18 -0.40 16.96 -15.51
CA CYS A 18 -1.15 16.03 -14.70
C CYS A 18 -0.46 15.85 -13.35
N VAL A 19 -1.21 15.95 -12.25
CA VAL A 19 -0.69 15.77 -10.89
C VAL A 19 -1.30 14.54 -10.25
N ILE A 20 -0.46 13.69 -9.67
CA ILE A 20 -0.87 12.59 -8.80
C ILE A 20 -0.98 13.14 -7.38
N ASP A 21 -2.13 12.91 -6.73
CA ASP A 21 -2.41 13.37 -5.38
C ASP A 21 -2.98 12.25 -4.51
N ASP A 22 -2.74 12.36 -3.20
CA ASP A 22 -3.30 11.47 -2.18
C ASP A 22 -4.07 12.20 -1.07
N THR A 23 -3.96 13.54 -0.97
CA THR A 23 -4.29 14.26 0.28
C THR A 23 -5.21 15.46 0.11
N ALA A 24 -5.37 15.99 -1.11
CA ALA A 24 -6.02 17.27 -1.39
C ALA A 24 -5.45 18.42 -0.55
N GLY A 25 -4.14 18.44 -0.29
CA GLY A 25 -3.51 19.33 0.68
C GLY A 25 -3.38 20.80 0.26
N HIS A 26 -3.59 21.12 -1.02
CA HIS A 26 -3.48 22.47 -1.55
C HIS A 26 -4.31 22.64 -2.84
N SER A 27 -4.29 23.83 -3.45
CA SER A 27 -4.87 24.05 -4.78
C SER A 27 -3.96 23.46 -5.87
N TYR A 28 -4.55 22.93 -6.95
CA TYR A 28 -3.83 22.29 -8.05
C TYR A 28 -4.02 23.09 -9.35
N PRO A 29 -3.20 24.12 -9.62
CA PRO A 29 -3.32 24.92 -10.84
C PRO A 29 -2.76 24.18 -12.07
N CYS A 30 -3.41 23.08 -12.46
CA CYS A 30 -3.05 22.24 -13.60
C CYS A 30 -4.30 21.69 -14.31
N GLN A 31 -4.12 21.04 -15.45
CA GLN A 31 -5.24 20.57 -16.28
C GLN A 31 -5.87 19.30 -15.71
N VAL A 32 -5.09 18.41 -15.11
CA VAL A 32 -5.59 17.13 -14.58
C VAL A 32 -5.02 16.86 -13.20
N VAL A 33 -5.88 16.38 -12.30
CA VAL A 33 -5.51 15.79 -11.02
C VAL A 33 -6.04 14.36 -10.98
N VAL A 34 -5.18 13.41 -10.64
CA VAL A 34 -5.52 12.01 -10.46
C VAL A 34 -5.33 11.64 -9.00
N ASN A 35 -6.41 11.18 -8.36
CA ASN A 35 -6.35 10.57 -7.05
C ASN A 35 -7.20 9.29 -7.07
N GLY A 36 -6.50 8.15 -7.15
CA GLY A 36 -7.11 6.83 -7.23
C GLY A 36 -7.60 6.28 -5.90
N ASN A 37 -7.38 6.97 -4.79
CA ASN A 37 -7.70 6.44 -3.46
C ASN A 37 -9.22 6.27 -3.26
N LEU A 38 -9.60 5.31 -2.41
CA LEU A 38 -11.02 5.02 -2.11
C LEU A 38 -11.77 6.26 -1.60
N ASN A 39 -11.14 7.01 -0.69
CA ASN A 39 -11.68 8.22 -0.08
C ASN A 39 -11.49 9.48 -0.93
N ALA A 40 -10.95 9.40 -2.16
CA ALA A 40 -10.59 10.57 -2.95
C ALA A 40 -11.77 11.53 -3.20
N LYS A 41 -12.98 10.99 -3.34
CA LYS A 41 -14.21 11.78 -3.56
C LYS A 41 -14.68 12.53 -2.31
N ASP A 42 -14.27 12.07 -1.13
CA ASP A 42 -14.63 12.66 0.16
C ASP A 42 -13.63 13.74 0.62
N LEU A 43 -12.52 13.91 -0.13
CA LEU A 43 -11.54 14.95 0.14
C LEU A 43 -12.03 16.31 -0.32
N SER A 44 -11.76 17.34 0.49
CA SER A 44 -12.07 18.74 0.16
C SER A 44 -10.99 19.35 -0.73
N TYR A 45 -11.08 19.14 -2.04
CA TYR A 45 -10.22 19.83 -3.01
C TYR A 45 -10.48 21.34 -3.01
N LEU A 46 -9.41 22.13 -2.84
CA LEU A 46 -9.49 23.58 -2.87
C LEU A 46 -9.77 24.07 -4.30
N PRO A 47 -10.49 25.20 -4.47
CA PRO A 47 -10.68 25.81 -5.77
C PRO A 47 -9.37 26.05 -6.51
N THR A 48 -9.39 25.84 -7.83
CA THR A 48 -8.26 26.03 -8.73
C THR A 48 -8.45 27.30 -9.55
N PRO A 49 -7.37 28.03 -9.89
CA PRO A 49 -7.46 29.22 -10.72
C PRO A 49 -7.69 28.91 -12.21
N VAL A 50 -7.66 27.62 -12.59
CA VAL A 50 -7.84 27.10 -13.94
C VAL A 50 -8.89 25.99 -13.92
N ASP A 51 -9.45 25.67 -15.10
CA ASP A 51 -10.37 24.55 -15.25
C ASP A 51 -9.60 23.23 -15.11
N THR A 52 -9.71 22.61 -13.93
CA THR A 52 -8.97 21.39 -13.56
C THR A 52 -9.91 20.20 -13.59
N LEU A 53 -9.57 19.19 -14.39
CA LEU A 53 -10.27 17.91 -14.41
C LEU A 53 -9.80 17.04 -13.24
N PHE A 54 -10.73 16.72 -12.34
CA PHE A 54 -10.48 15.83 -11.20
C PHE A 54 -10.91 14.39 -11.51
N LEU A 55 -9.94 13.50 -11.63
CA LEU A 55 -10.12 12.06 -11.80
C LEU A 55 -9.99 11.39 -10.43
N LEU A 56 -11.12 11.30 -9.72
CA LEU A 56 -11.18 10.84 -8.32
C LEU A 56 -11.84 9.48 -8.15
N GLY A 57 -11.22 8.62 -7.35
CA GLY A 57 -11.75 7.33 -6.91
C GLY A 57 -11.06 6.13 -7.54
N PRO A 58 -11.43 4.91 -7.10
CA PRO A 58 -10.72 3.66 -7.43
C PRO A 58 -10.71 3.32 -8.93
N GLN A 59 -11.60 3.90 -9.73
CA GLN A 59 -11.58 3.74 -11.19
C GLN A 59 -10.35 4.40 -11.86
N TYR A 60 -9.60 5.21 -11.12
CA TYR A 60 -8.35 5.85 -11.56
C TYR A 60 -7.13 5.36 -10.76
N LEU A 61 -7.26 4.24 -10.06
CA LEU A 61 -6.18 3.66 -9.29
C LEU A 61 -5.07 3.16 -10.23
N MET A 62 -3.83 3.49 -9.89
CA MET A 62 -2.64 3.08 -10.65
C MET A 62 -2.13 1.74 -10.11
N LEU A 63 -2.77 0.65 -10.53
CA LEU A 63 -2.35 -0.71 -10.19
C LEU A 63 -1.32 -1.22 -11.18
N ARG A 64 -0.44 -2.12 -10.72
CA ARG A 64 0.38 -2.93 -11.63
C ARG A 64 -0.52 -3.85 -12.43
N GLU A 65 -0.18 -4.07 -13.69
CA GLU A 65 -0.98 -4.85 -14.65
C GLU A 65 -1.32 -6.24 -14.12
N GLU A 66 -0.38 -6.87 -13.40
CA GLU A 66 -0.58 -8.18 -12.76
C GLU A 66 -1.78 -8.21 -11.79
N PHE A 67 -2.17 -7.09 -11.18
CA PHE A 67 -3.33 -7.00 -10.26
C PHE A 67 -4.61 -6.50 -10.93
N SER A 68 -4.59 -6.22 -12.24
CA SER A 68 -5.72 -5.62 -12.94
C SER A 68 -6.81 -6.64 -13.33
N ASP A 69 -6.45 -7.92 -13.43
CA ASP A 69 -7.38 -9.00 -13.74
C ASP A 69 -8.17 -9.48 -12.52
N GLN A 70 -9.40 -9.96 -12.75
CA GLN A 70 -10.18 -10.63 -11.72
C GLN A 70 -9.46 -11.90 -11.27
N SER A 71 -8.92 -11.86 -10.07
CA SER A 71 -8.27 -13.04 -9.50
C SER A 71 -9.33 -14.07 -9.08
N ASN A 72 -9.05 -15.35 -9.28
CA ASN A 72 -9.87 -16.45 -8.76
C ASN A 72 -9.52 -16.74 -7.28
N PHE A 73 -9.28 -15.69 -6.47
CA PHE A 73 -8.91 -15.87 -5.08
C PHE A 73 -10.00 -16.58 -4.29
N VAL A 74 -9.61 -17.58 -3.51
CA VAL A 74 -10.52 -18.36 -2.67
C VAL A 74 -10.19 -18.09 -1.21
N VAL A 75 -11.12 -17.45 -0.51
CA VAL A 75 -11.01 -17.24 0.94
C VAL A 75 -11.10 -18.60 1.65
N ARG A 76 -10.08 -18.93 2.44
CA ARG A 76 -10.01 -20.18 3.20
C ARG A 76 -10.63 -19.99 4.59
N SER A 77 -11.24 -21.04 5.14
CA SER A 77 -11.90 -20.99 6.46
C SER A 77 -10.92 -20.99 7.64
N THR A 78 -9.68 -21.39 7.39
CA THR A 78 -8.63 -21.55 8.39
C THR A 78 -7.36 -20.93 7.85
N VAL A 79 -6.69 -20.12 8.67
CA VAL A 79 -5.44 -19.44 8.31
C VAL A 79 -4.27 -20.36 8.63
N HIS A 80 -3.54 -20.76 7.59
CA HIS A 80 -2.27 -21.51 7.67
C HIS A 80 -1.12 -20.75 7.01
N ASN A 81 -1.40 -19.73 6.20
CA ASN A 81 -0.40 -18.91 5.54
C ASN A 81 -0.70 -17.41 5.73
N ILE A 82 0.18 -16.73 6.47
CA ILE A 82 0.11 -15.29 6.71
C ILE A 82 1.15 -14.57 5.85
N LEU A 83 0.71 -13.61 5.05
CA LEU A 83 1.59 -12.69 4.33
C LEU A 83 1.76 -11.40 5.14
N VAL A 84 3.00 -10.96 5.41
CA VAL A 84 3.29 -9.67 6.03
C VAL A 84 4.04 -8.80 5.04
N VAL A 85 3.45 -7.65 4.65
CA VAL A 85 4.02 -6.75 3.65
C VAL A 85 3.73 -5.28 3.98
N LEU A 86 4.78 -4.53 4.36
CA LEU A 86 4.65 -3.16 4.88
C LEU A 86 5.03 -2.06 3.88
N GLY A 87 5.07 -2.41 2.59
CA GLY A 87 5.46 -1.49 1.52
C GLY A 87 6.98 -1.28 1.44
N GLY A 88 7.38 -0.14 0.86
CA GLY A 88 8.72 0.03 0.30
C GLY A 88 9.87 0.19 1.30
N SER A 89 9.64 0.78 2.47
CA SER A 89 10.73 1.21 3.36
C SER A 89 10.69 0.71 4.79
N ASP A 90 9.54 0.22 5.29
CA ASP A 90 9.33 -0.12 6.72
C ASP A 90 10.04 0.85 7.68
N SER A 91 9.88 2.16 7.47
CA SER A 91 10.67 3.19 8.17
C SER A 91 10.43 3.27 9.68
N LEU A 92 9.37 2.62 10.16
CA LEU A 92 9.02 2.52 11.57
C LEU A 92 9.51 1.21 12.22
N GLU A 93 10.22 0.37 11.45
CA GLU A 93 10.69 -0.95 11.87
C GLU A 93 9.58 -1.83 12.47
N LEU A 94 8.42 -1.87 11.81
CA LEU A 94 7.26 -2.61 12.31
C LEU A 94 7.35 -4.10 12.00
N MET A 95 8.10 -4.50 10.97
CA MET A 95 8.23 -5.90 10.58
C MET A 95 8.70 -6.78 11.76
N PRO A 96 9.81 -6.48 12.47
CA PRO A 96 10.23 -7.28 13.63
C PRO A 96 9.14 -7.39 14.71
N SER A 97 8.44 -6.30 15.03
CA SER A 97 7.39 -6.31 16.05
C SER A 97 6.19 -7.18 15.66
N ILE A 98 5.75 -7.10 14.40
CA ILE A 98 4.65 -7.92 13.89
C ILE A 98 5.04 -9.40 13.90
N LEU A 99 6.26 -9.73 13.45
CA LEU A 99 6.75 -11.10 13.47
C LEU A 99 6.82 -11.66 14.90
N SER A 100 7.29 -10.89 15.88
CA SER A 100 7.29 -11.30 17.28
C SER A 100 5.87 -11.52 17.82
N MET A 101 4.92 -10.64 17.49
CA MET A 101 3.52 -10.81 17.90
C MET A 101 2.87 -12.06 17.31
N LEU A 102 3.17 -12.38 16.05
CA LEU A 102 2.71 -13.61 15.41
C LEU A 102 3.37 -14.85 16.02
N ASP A 103 4.66 -14.76 16.36
CA ASP A 103 5.39 -15.84 17.02
C ASP A 103 4.77 -16.21 18.37
N ASP A 104 4.27 -15.23 19.14
CA ASP A 104 3.59 -15.47 20.43
C ASP A 104 2.24 -16.21 20.30
N MET A 105 1.64 -16.28 19.10
CA MET A 105 0.35 -16.95 18.88
C MET A 105 0.46 -18.47 18.77
N GLN A 106 -0.31 -19.20 19.60
CA GLN A 106 -0.30 -20.67 19.67
C GLN A 106 -1.17 -21.33 18.59
N TYR A 107 -0.98 -20.92 17.33
CA TYR A 107 -1.61 -21.53 16.15
C TYR A 107 -0.55 -22.00 15.17
N ASP A 108 -0.85 -23.01 14.36
CA ASP A 108 0.08 -23.53 13.36
C ASP A 108 -0.12 -22.81 12.02
N PHE A 109 0.81 -21.92 11.68
CA PHE A 109 0.84 -21.22 10.40
C PHE A 109 2.27 -20.91 9.95
N VAL A 110 2.45 -20.76 8.65
CA VAL A 110 3.66 -20.24 8.02
C VAL A 110 3.51 -18.73 7.83
N ILE A 111 4.60 -18.00 8.07
CA ILE A 111 4.66 -16.56 7.84
C ILE A 111 5.54 -16.30 6.61
N ASN A 112 4.98 -15.67 5.59
CA ASN A 112 5.74 -15.12 4.46
C ASN A 112 5.88 -13.61 4.66
N SER A 113 7.11 -13.12 4.84
CA SER A 113 7.40 -11.71 5.07
C SER A 113 8.11 -11.10 3.87
N ILE A 114 7.67 -9.91 3.46
CA ILE A 114 8.27 -9.16 2.35
C ILE A 114 8.90 -7.89 2.88
N ILE A 115 10.20 -7.73 2.63
CA ILE A 115 10.95 -6.49 2.86
C ILE A 115 11.04 -5.72 1.56
N GLY A 116 10.61 -4.45 1.60
CA GLY A 116 10.66 -3.53 0.46
C GLY A 116 12.08 -3.05 0.13
N PRO A 117 12.29 -2.46 -1.05
CA PRO A 117 13.64 -2.18 -1.58
C PRO A 117 14.37 -1.05 -0.84
N PHE A 118 13.67 -0.27 -0.01
CA PHE A 118 14.23 0.86 0.74
C PHE A 118 14.31 0.59 2.25
N ALA A 119 14.03 -0.64 2.67
CA ALA A 119 14.08 -1.01 4.07
C ALA A 119 15.52 -1.29 4.52
N ASN A 120 15.86 -0.83 5.72
CA ASN A 120 17.22 -0.92 6.29
C ASN A 120 17.28 -1.82 7.54
N ASN A 121 16.22 -2.59 7.81
CA ASN A 121 16.03 -3.36 9.03
C ASN A 121 16.11 -4.88 8.83
N GLU A 122 16.65 -5.36 7.70
CA GLU A 122 16.75 -6.80 7.40
C GLU A 122 17.44 -7.59 8.53
N ASN A 123 18.51 -7.06 9.12
CA ASN A 123 19.21 -7.73 10.23
C ASN A 123 18.31 -7.93 11.46
N ASN A 124 17.49 -6.94 11.81
CA ASN A 124 16.57 -7.02 12.94
C ASN A 124 15.46 -8.05 12.64
N VAL A 125 14.98 -8.10 11.39
CA VAL A 125 14.01 -9.11 10.95
C VAL A 125 14.60 -10.51 11.04
N ARG A 126 15.83 -10.72 10.56
CA ARG A 126 16.52 -12.02 10.64
C ARG A 126 16.70 -12.51 12.08
N GLN A 127 17.01 -11.62 13.03
CA GLN A 127 17.10 -11.99 14.44
C GLN A 127 15.79 -12.53 15.00
N VAL A 128 14.64 -11.99 14.59
CA VAL A 128 13.33 -12.52 15.00
C VAL A 128 13.08 -13.88 14.35
N ILE A 129 13.42 -14.03 13.06
CA ILE A 129 13.27 -15.29 12.32
C ILE A 129 14.08 -16.42 12.97
N ASP A 130 15.34 -16.18 13.30
CA ASP A 130 16.26 -17.20 13.85
C ASP A 130 15.80 -17.75 15.21
N ASN A 131 14.97 -17.01 15.94
CA ASN A 131 14.46 -17.38 17.26
C ASN A 131 12.98 -17.79 17.25
N SER A 132 12.33 -17.78 16.08
CA SER A 132 10.90 -18.05 15.94
C SER A 132 10.60 -19.55 16.06
N ARG A 133 9.44 -19.88 16.63
CA ARG A 133 8.89 -21.24 16.59
C ARG A 133 8.16 -21.55 15.28
N HIS A 134 7.70 -20.53 14.58
CA HIS A 134 7.00 -20.64 13.31
C HIS A 134 8.00 -20.70 12.16
N VAL A 135 7.58 -21.28 11.04
CA VAL A 135 8.34 -21.15 9.80
C VAL A 135 8.12 -19.74 9.26
N ILE A 136 9.18 -18.93 9.24
CA ILE A 136 9.15 -17.59 8.66
C ILE A 136 10.03 -17.54 7.42
N ASN A 137 9.43 -17.30 6.27
CA ASN A 137 10.13 -17.03 5.02
C ASN A 137 10.31 -15.53 4.84
N LEU A 138 11.49 -15.12 4.39
CA LEU A 138 11.81 -13.72 4.12
C LEU A 138 12.10 -13.52 2.63
N PHE A 139 11.36 -12.63 2.00
CA PHE A 139 11.50 -12.25 0.60
C PHE A 139 11.95 -10.79 0.50
N ASN A 140 13.06 -10.56 -0.20
CA ASN A 140 13.59 -9.23 -0.44
C ASN A 140 13.11 -8.74 -1.80
N SER A 141 12.09 -7.87 -1.81
CA SER A 141 11.52 -7.25 -3.02
C SER A 141 11.29 -8.25 -4.18
N PRO A 142 10.46 -9.30 -3.97
CA PRO A 142 10.25 -10.33 -4.98
C PRO A 142 9.54 -9.76 -6.21
N ASP A 143 9.95 -10.21 -7.40
CA ASP A 143 9.29 -9.83 -8.66
C ASP A 143 7.84 -10.35 -8.72
N ALA A 144 7.57 -11.53 -8.14
CA ALA A 144 6.28 -12.22 -8.22
C ALA A 144 5.45 -12.10 -6.92
N ILE A 145 5.22 -10.88 -6.43
CA ILE A 145 4.43 -10.65 -5.21
C ILE A 145 2.97 -11.12 -5.33
N GLN A 146 2.38 -11.09 -6.54
CA GLN A 146 1.02 -11.61 -6.75
C GLN A 146 0.89 -13.09 -6.34
N GLU A 147 1.88 -13.93 -6.64
CA GLU A 147 1.84 -15.35 -6.27
C GLU A 147 1.82 -15.54 -4.76
N LEU A 148 2.60 -14.74 -4.02
CA LEU A 148 2.61 -14.74 -2.56
C LEU A 148 1.25 -14.31 -2.00
N ILE A 149 0.62 -13.30 -2.60
CA ILE A 149 -0.74 -12.86 -2.22
C ILE A 149 -1.76 -13.98 -2.47
N MET A 150 -1.74 -14.63 -3.64
CA MET A 150 -2.69 -15.70 -3.99
C MET A 150 -2.58 -16.94 -3.08
N GLN A 151 -1.39 -17.18 -2.53
CA GLN A 151 -1.14 -18.28 -1.60
C GLN A 151 -1.49 -17.92 -0.15
N ALA A 152 -1.61 -16.63 0.18
CA ALA A 152 -1.95 -16.18 1.52
C ALA A 152 -3.41 -16.51 1.88
N ASP A 153 -3.64 -16.80 3.16
CA ASP A 153 -4.97 -16.89 3.76
C ASP A 153 -5.37 -15.57 4.43
N LEU A 154 -4.35 -14.85 4.91
CA LEU A 154 -4.47 -13.56 5.57
C LEU A 154 -3.24 -12.72 5.23
N ALA A 155 -3.44 -11.46 4.88
CA ALA A 155 -2.38 -10.48 4.75
C ALA A 155 -2.40 -9.49 5.92
N ILE A 156 -1.22 -9.06 6.35
CA ILE A 156 -1.00 -7.91 7.23
C ILE A 156 -0.23 -6.88 6.41
N SER A 157 -0.81 -5.69 6.21
CA SER A 157 -0.20 -4.71 5.32
C SER A 157 -0.34 -3.27 5.80
N ALA A 158 0.61 -2.42 5.43
CA ALA A 158 0.49 -0.98 5.59
C ALA A 158 -0.58 -0.40 4.65
N GLY A 159 -1.18 0.75 5.01
CA GLY A 159 -2.18 1.44 4.19
C GLY A 159 -1.64 2.15 2.94
N GLY A 160 -0.83 1.48 2.13
CA GLY A 160 -0.24 2.02 0.89
C GLY A 160 -0.82 1.38 -0.38
N GLN A 161 -0.07 1.48 -1.49
CA GLN A 161 -0.47 0.88 -2.78
C GLN A 161 -0.73 -0.64 -2.68
N THR A 162 0.09 -1.36 -1.91
CA THR A 162 -0.09 -2.81 -1.70
C THR A 162 -1.43 -3.17 -1.05
N LEU A 163 -2.03 -2.29 -0.25
CA LEU A 163 -3.36 -2.54 0.28
C LEU A 163 -4.40 -2.63 -0.85
N TYR A 164 -4.29 -1.78 -1.87
CA TYR A 164 -5.19 -1.86 -3.01
C TYR A 164 -4.95 -3.10 -3.88
N GLU A 165 -3.69 -3.52 -4.03
CA GLU A 165 -3.35 -4.78 -4.72
C GLU A 165 -4.00 -5.98 -4.02
N LEU A 166 -3.94 -6.03 -2.68
CA LEU A 166 -4.60 -7.05 -1.87
C LEU A 166 -6.13 -7.01 -2.03
N LEU A 167 -6.73 -5.81 -2.09
CA LEU A 167 -8.16 -5.63 -2.30
C LEU A 167 -8.61 -6.09 -3.69
N CYS A 168 -7.84 -5.80 -4.74
CA CYS A 168 -8.13 -6.24 -6.10
C CYS A 168 -8.04 -7.76 -6.25
N VAL A 169 -7.10 -8.39 -5.54
CA VAL A 169 -7.03 -9.86 -5.46
C VAL A 169 -8.16 -10.42 -4.60
N GLY A 170 -8.62 -9.70 -3.57
CA GLY A 170 -9.63 -10.19 -2.63
C GLY A 170 -9.05 -10.99 -1.47
N CYS A 171 -7.77 -10.77 -1.16
CA CYS A 171 -7.10 -11.39 -0.01
C CYS A 171 -7.60 -10.74 1.31
N PRO A 172 -8.10 -11.52 2.28
CA PRO A 172 -8.43 -11.01 3.61
C PRO A 172 -7.22 -10.28 4.21
N THR A 173 -7.41 -9.02 4.63
CA THR A 173 -6.29 -8.16 5.02
C THR A 173 -6.56 -7.46 6.35
N VAL A 174 -5.56 -7.46 7.23
CA VAL A 174 -5.48 -6.60 8.42
C VAL A 174 -4.59 -5.42 8.08
N PRO A 175 -5.16 -4.23 7.81
CA PRO A 175 -4.36 -3.06 7.53
C PRO A 175 -3.78 -2.45 8.81
N ILE A 176 -2.57 -1.88 8.70
CA ILE A 176 -1.88 -1.15 9.77
C ILE A 176 -1.67 0.30 9.31
N GLU A 177 -2.07 1.25 10.16
CA GLU A 177 -1.76 2.67 9.96
C GLU A 177 -0.27 2.89 10.26
N VAL A 178 0.52 3.15 9.23
CA VAL A 178 1.95 3.50 9.36
C VAL A 178 2.22 4.99 9.12
N ALA A 179 1.24 5.72 8.55
CA ALA A 179 1.32 7.15 8.33
C ALA A 179 -0.05 7.83 8.42
N ARG A 180 -0.06 9.09 8.87
CA ARG A 180 -1.31 9.85 9.11
C ARG A 180 -2.20 9.99 7.86
N ASN A 181 -1.60 10.02 6.67
CA ASN A 181 -2.32 10.09 5.41
C ASN A 181 -3.10 8.79 5.10
N GLN A 182 -2.78 7.68 5.76
CA GLN A 182 -3.46 6.39 5.58
C GLN A 182 -4.74 6.29 6.41
N LYS A 183 -4.85 7.03 7.52
CA LYS A 183 -6.00 6.93 8.43
C LYS A 183 -7.34 7.00 7.70
N LYS A 184 -7.52 8.00 6.83
CA LYS A 184 -8.77 8.17 6.08
C LYS A 184 -9.01 7.08 5.02
N GLN A 185 -7.94 6.42 4.55
CA GLN A 185 -8.04 5.30 3.60
C GLN A 185 -8.41 4.00 4.32
N LEU A 186 -8.02 3.86 5.59
CA LEU A 186 -8.36 2.69 6.41
C LEU A 186 -9.77 2.76 7.02
N GLU A 187 -10.32 3.97 7.17
CA GLU A 187 -11.67 4.21 7.71
C GLU A 187 -12.77 4.19 6.62
N SER A 188 -12.41 4.15 5.33
CA SER A 188 -13.33 4.19 4.18
C SER A 188 -13.74 2.80 3.70
#